data_AF-A0A7J0E8I8-F1
#
_entry.id   AF-A0A7J0E8I8-F1
#
_cell.length_a   1.000
_cell.length_b   1.000
_cell.length_c   1.000
_cell.angle_alpha   90.00
_cell.angle_beta   90.00
_cell.angle_gamma   90.00
#
_symmetry.space_group_name_H-M   'P 1'
#
loop_
_entity.id
_entity.type
_entity.pdbx_description
1 polymer ?
#
loop_
_entity_poly.entity_id
_entity_poly.type
_entity_poly.pdbx_seq_one_letter_code
_entity_poly.pdbx_strand_id
1 'polypeptide(L)'
;MMVDLSAFSDEKFDAKKWINAACEARHPEEAAEKHLVDLEMKLQMVSEEIAASLEEQSIAALLRVPRATRDVVRLRDDTLSLRSSVAAILLKLKKVIMQHLLVLMFGIYTILT
;
A
#
# COMPACT_ATOMS: atom_id res chain seq x y z
N MET A 1 25.57 -20.72 6.98
CA MET A 1 24.59 -20.81 5.89
C MET A 1 23.25 -20.28 6.38
N MET A 2 22.68 -19.27 5.69
CA MET A 2 21.27 -18.91 5.88
C MET A 2 20.41 -20.10 5.44
N VAL A 3 19.37 -20.42 6.22
CA VAL A 3 18.36 -21.38 5.79
C VAL A 3 17.62 -20.74 4.61
N ASP A 4 17.65 -21.40 3.46
CA ASP A 4 16.91 -20.95 2.29
C ASP A 4 15.42 -21.22 2.51
N LEU A 5 14.69 -20.16 2.86
CA LEU A 5 13.25 -20.21 3.13
C LEU A 5 12.41 -20.31 1.85
N SER A 6 13.01 -20.09 0.67
CA SER A 6 12.30 -20.17 -0.60
C SER A 6 11.80 -21.58 -0.89
N ALA A 7 12.53 -22.61 -0.44
CA ALA A 7 12.13 -24.00 -0.57
C ALA A 7 10.80 -24.31 0.14
N PHE A 8 10.51 -23.66 1.27
CA PHE A 8 9.26 -23.86 2.02
C PHE A 8 8.06 -23.14 1.39
N SER A 9 8.29 -22.28 0.40
CA SER A 9 7.24 -21.57 -0.33
C SER A 9 6.73 -22.36 -1.55
N ASP A 10 7.35 -23.49 -1.88
CA ASP A 10 6.96 -24.35 -3.01
C ASP A 10 5.81 -25.29 -2.61
N GLU A 11 4.73 -25.32 -3.42
CA GLU A 11 3.61 -26.25 -3.24
C GLU A 11 4.03 -27.73 -3.31
N LYS A 12 5.16 -28.04 -3.95
CA LYS A 12 5.69 -29.41 -4.10
C LYS A 12 6.86 -29.70 -3.15
N PHE A 13 6.93 -29.00 -2.02
CA PHE A 13 8.00 -29.18 -1.04
C PHE A 13 8.15 -30.64 -0.59
N ASP A 14 9.35 -31.20 -0.79
CA ASP A 14 9.72 -32.56 -0.38
C ASP A 14 10.66 -32.47 0.82
N ALA A 15 10.08 -32.63 2.02
CA ALA A 15 10.81 -32.56 3.28
C ALA A 15 11.98 -33.56 3.35
N LYS A 16 11.83 -34.76 2.78
CA LYS A 16 12.87 -35.80 2.82
C LYS A 16 14.06 -35.41 1.94
N LYS A 17 13.79 -34.93 0.72
CA LYS A 17 14.86 -34.42 -0.16
C LYS A 17 15.57 -33.23 0.45
N TRP A 18 14.82 -32.32 1.07
CA TRP A 18 15.39 -31.14 1.70
C TRP A 18 16.29 -31.50 2.89
N ILE A 19 15.85 -32.38 3.79
CA ILE A 19 16.67 -32.86 4.93
C ILE A 19 17.91 -33.59 4.43
N ASN A 20 17.78 -34.45 3.42
CA ASN A 20 18.92 -35.18 2.85
C ASN A 20 19.95 -34.21 2.26
N ALA A 21 19.51 -33.21 1.48
CA ALA A 21 20.40 -32.18 0.94
C ALA A 21 21.08 -31.35 2.06
N ALA A 22 20.35 -31.02 3.14
CA ALA A 22 20.90 -30.32 4.30
C ALA A 22 21.93 -31.16 5.06
N CYS A 23 21.77 -32.49 5.10
CA CYS A 23 22.74 -33.43 5.64
C CYS A 23 23.99 -33.58 4.75
N GLU A 24 23.82 -33.58 3.42
CA GLU A 24 24.91 -33.66 2.44
C GLU A 24 25.74 -32.38 2.40
N ALA A 25 25.13 -31.22 2.64
CA ALA A 25 25.80 -29.92 2.71
C ALA A 25 26.60 -29.71 4.02
N ARG A 26 26.58 -30.66 4.95
CA ARG A 26 27.31 -30.61 6.22
C ARG A 26 28.83 -30.73 5.99
N HIS A 27 29.62 -30.13 6.89
CA HIS A 27 31.06 -30.36 6.90
C HIS A 27 31.39 -31.82 7.27
N PRO A 28 32.34 -32.50 6.58
CA PRO A 28 32.64 -33.91 6.81
C PRO A 28 33.06 -34.26 8.25
N GLU A 29 33.61 -33.30 8.99
CA GLU A 29 34.07 -33.48 10.38
C GLU A 29 32.97 -33.22 11.43
N GLU A 30 31.83 -32.71 11.02
CA GLU A 30 30.75 -32.36 11.93
C GLU A 30 29.84 -33.57 12.19
N ALA A 31 29.51 -33.81 13.46
CA ALA A 31 28.56 -34.85 13.84
C ALA A 31 27.17 -34.55 13.27
N ALA A 32 26.56 -35.54 12.62
CA ALA A 32 25.24 -35.40 12.00
C ALA A 32 24.17 -34.92 12.97
N GLU A 33 24.18 -35.48 14.17
CA GLU A 33 23.24 -35.16 15.23
C GLU A 33 23.35 -33.70 15.67
N LYS A 34 24.57 -33.20 15.86
CA LYS A 34 24.80 -31.80 16.24
C LYS A 34 24.30 -30.82 15.18
N HIS A 35 24.61 -31.07 13.91
CA HIS A 35 24.15 -30.22 12.80
C HIS A 35 22.62 -30.22 12.67
N LEU A 36 21.98 -31.38 12.87
CA LEU A 36 20.51 -31.48 12.81
C LEU A 36 19.83 -30.75 13.97
N VAL A 37 20.38 -30.84 15.19
CA VAL A 37 19.88 -30.06 16.34
C VAL A 37 20.05 -28.57 16.12
N ASP A 38 21.20 -28.13 15.59
CA ASP A 38 21.44 -26.72 15.26
C ASP A 38 20.50 -26.24 14.12
N LEU A 39 20.17 -27.11 13.17
CA LEU A 39 19.23 -26.81 12.10
C LEU A 39 17.79 -26.70 12.62
N GLU A 40 17.36 -27.62 13.47
CA GLU A 40 16.06 -27.59 14.15
C GLU A 40 15.90 -26.29 14.94
N MET A 41 16.89 -25.95 15.77
CA MET A 41 16.86 -24.73 16.57
C MET A 41 16.76 -23.47 15.69
N LYS A 42 17.49 -23.42 14.57
CA LYS A 42 17.40 -22.31 13.61
C LYS A 42 16.03 -22.22 12.95
N LEU A 43 15.47 -23.34 12.51
CA LEU A 43 14.13 -23.38 11.92
C LEU A 43 13.07 -22.91 12.91
N GLN A 44 13.19 -23.32 14.17
CA GLN A 44 12.27 -22.88 15.22
C GLN A 44 12.37 -21.37 15.46
N MET A 45 13.58 -20.82 15.63
CA MET A 45 13.77 -19.37 15.80
C MET A 45 13.20 -18.57 14.63
N VAL A 46 13.44 -19.02 13.39
CA VAL A 46 12.90 -18.36 12.20
C VAL A 46 11.37 -18.45 12.17
N SER A 47 10.79 -19.59 12.55
CA SER A 47 9.32 -19.73 12.64
C SER A 47 8.72 -18.76 13.65
N GLU A 48 9.36 -18.60 14.81
CA GLU A 48 8.93 -17.67 15.86
C GLU A 48 9.07 -16.20 15.40
N GLU A 49 10.16 -15.87 14.71
CA GLU A 49 10.39 -14.53 14.14
C GLU A 49 9.35 -14.19 13.06
N ILE A 50 9.05 -15.13 12.15
CA ILE A 50 8.03 -14.95 11.12
C ILE A 50 6.66 -14.73 11.77
N ALA A 51 6.30 -15.53 12.77
CA ALA A 51 5.03 -15.39 13.49
C ALA A 51 4.92 -14.04 14.19
N ALA A 52 5.97 -13.61 14.90
CA ALA A 52 6.02 -12.32 15.59
C ALA A 52 5.93 -11.15 14.61
N SER A 53 6.69 -11.18 13.52
CA SER A 53 6.68 -10.14 12.49
C SER A 53 5.32 -10.05 11.80
N LEU A 54 4.71 -11.19 11.49
CA LEU A 54 3.38 -11.24 10.89
C LEU A 54 2.32 -10.64 11.82
N GLU A 55 2.35 -10.97 13.11
CA GLU A 55 1.42 -10.42 14.10
C GLU A 55 1.60 -8.90 14.24
N GLU A 56 2.84 -8.42 14.36
CA GLU A 56 3.14 -6.99 14.44
C GLU A 56 2.63 -6.24 13.20
N GLN A 57 2.92 -6.76 12.00
CA GLN A 57 2.46 -6.17 10.74
C GLN A 57 0.94 -6.21 10.59
N SER A 58 0.31 -7.30 11.02
CA SER A 58 -1.15 -7.46 11.01
C SER A 58 -1.81 -6.42 11.90
N ILE A 59 -1.36 -6.28 13.15
CA ILE A 59 -1.86 -5.26 14.08
C ILE A 59 -1.64 -3.85 13.53
N ALA A 60 -0.45 -3.58 12.97
CA ALA A 60 -0.15 -2.29 12.37
C ALA A 60 -1.07 -2.00 11.17
N ALA A 61 -1.35 -2.99 10.32
CA ALA A 61 -2.26 -2.86 9.19
C ALA A 61 -3.70 -2.60 9.65
N LEU A 62 -4.18 -3.34 10.65
CA LEU A 62 -5.52 -3.16 11.24
C LEU A 62 -5.75 -1.74 11.76
N LEU A 63 -4.70 -1.06 12.25
CA LEU A 63 -4.80 0.33 12.71
C LEU A 63 -4.60 1.34 11.58
N ARG A 64 -3.66 1.11 10.66
CA ARG A 64 -3.27 2.07 9.62
C ARG A 64 -4.28 2.12 8.47
N VAL A 65 -4.79 0.98 8.02
CA VAL A 65 -5.68 0.91 6.85
C VAL A 65 -6.98 1.70 7.08
N PRO A 66 -7.72 1.55 8.19
CA PRO A 66 -8.94 2.33 8.40
C PRO A 66 -8.69 3.83 8.52
N ARG A 67 -7.56 4.23 9.10
CA ARG A 67 -7.17 5.65 9.20
C ARG A 67 -6.89 6.23 7.81
N ALA A 68 -6.05 5.57 7.02
CA ALA A 68 -5.76 5.99 5.66
C ALA A 68 -7.03 6.07 4.80
N THR A 69 -7.93 5.09 4.91
CA THR A 69 -9.23 5.09 4.21
C THR A 69 -10.06 6.32 4.61
N ARG A 70 -10.11 6.67 5.90
CA ARG A 70 -10.83 7.86 6.37
C ARG A 70 -10.23 9.14 5.81
N ASP A 71 -8.90 9.25 5.77
CA ASP A 71 -8.21 10.43 5.27
C ASP A 71 -8.45 10.62 3.76
N VAL A 72 -8.44 9.53 2.99
CA VAL A 72 -8.77 9.54 1.55
C VAL A 72 -10.22 9.97 1.32
N VAL A 73 -11.16 9.46 2.12
CA VAL A 73 -12.57 9.87 2.06
C VAL A 73 -12.72 11.37 2.33
N ARG A 74 -12.06 11.88 3.38
CA ARG A 74 -12.10 13.31 3.73
C ARG A 74 -11.50 14.18 2.61
N LEU A 75 -10.34 13.77 2.07
CA LEU A 75 -9.68 14.48 0.98
C LEU A 75 -10.54 14.52 -0.29
N ARG A 76 -11.22 13.42 -0.60
CA ARG A 76 -12.18 13.38 -1.71
C ARG A 76 -13.29 14.41 -1.50
N ASP A 77 -13.89 14.47 -0.31
CA ASP A 77 -14.99 15.39 -0.03
C ASP A 77 -14.55 16.86 -0.09
N ASP A 78 -13.37 17.18 0.44
CA ASP A 78 -12.75 18.50 0.32
C ASP A 78 -12.54 18.88 -1.16
N THR A 79 -12.07 17.94 -1.98
CA THR A 79 -11.86 18.14 -3.42
C THR A 79 -13.17 18.37 -4.17
N LEU A 80 -14.22 17.63 -3.83
CA LEU A 80 -15.56 17.80 -4.42
C LEU A 80 -16.14 19.17 -4.06
N SER A 81 -16.00 19.59 -2.81
CA SER A 81 -16.41 20.92 -2.33
C SER A 81 -15.67 22.04 -3.05
N LEU A 82 -14.35 21.90 -3.22
CA LEU A 82 -13.52 22.84 -3.95
C LEU A 82 -13.96 22.95 -5.41
N ARG A 83 -14.17 21.81 -6.09
CA ARG A 83 -14.66 21.78 -7.48
C ARG A 83 -15.99 22.51 -7.63
N SER A 84 -16.92 22.29 -6.70
CA SER A 84 -18.22 22.99 -6.70
C SER A 84 -18.05 24.50 -6.53
N SER A 85 -17.19 24.91 -5.60
CA SER A 85 -16.89 26.32 -5.34
C SER A 85 -16.29 27.02 -6.56
N VAL A 86 -15.34 26.38 -7.24
CA VAL A 86 -14.74 26.89 -8.48
C VAL A 86 -15.78 27.01 -9.59
N ALA A 87 -16.61 25.98 -9.78
CA ALA A 87 -17.68 26.02 -10.79
C ALA A 87 -18.66 27.17 -10.52
N ALA A 88 -19.03 27.40 -9.26
CA ALA A 88 -19.91 28.50 -8.87
C ALA A 88 -19.27 29.87 -9.15
N ILE A 89 -17.96 30.03 -8.87
CA ILE A 89 -17.22 31.26 -9.19
C ILE A 89 -17.20 31.51 -10.70
N LEU A 90 -16.89 30.49 -11.50
CA LEU A 90 -16.88 30.60 -12.96
C LEU A 90 -18.26 30.99 -13.52
N LEU A 91 -19.33 30.42 -12.98
CA LEU A 91 -20.71 30.79 -13.33
C LEU A 91 -21.01 32.25 -13.01
N LYS A 92 -20.61 32.73 -11.82
CA LYS A 92 -20.78 34.14 -11.43
C LYS A 92 -20.02 35.07 -12.39
N LEU A 93 -18.77 34.75 -12.72
CA LEU A 93 -17.96 35.53 -13.65
C LEU A 93 -18.62 35.62 -15.04
N LYS A 94 -19.08 34.49 -15.59
CA LYS A 94 -19.80 34.48 -16.88
C LYS A 94 -21.04 35.37 -16.85
N LYS A 95 -21.82 35.31 -15.76
CA LYS A 95 -23.03 36.13 -15.61
C LYS A 95 -22.68 37.62 -15.59
N VAL A 96 -21.66 38.02 -14.83
CA VAL A 96 -21.23 39.42 -14.75
C VAL A 96 -20.76 39.94 -16.12
N ILE A 97 -19.95 39.16 -16.84
CA ILE A 97 -19.46 39.52 -18.17
C ILE A 97 -20.63 39.68 -19.15
N MET A 98 -21.56 38.72 -19.17
CA MET A 98 -22.72 38.78 -20.07
C MET A 98 -23.62 39.98 -19.75
N GLN A 99 -23.84 40.28 -18.48
CA GLN A 99 -24.65 41.42 -18.05
C GLN A 99 -23.99 42.75 -18.42
N HIS A 100 -22.66 42.87 -18.26
CA HIS A 100 -21.93 44.07 -18.66
C HIS A 100 -21.93 44.26 -20.19
N LEU A 101 -21.74 43.17 -20.96
CA LEU A 101 -21.81 43.21 -22.41
C LEU A 101 -23.19 43.66 -22.91
N LEU A 102 -24.26 43.17 -22.27
CA LEU A 102 -25.62 43.58 -22.57
C LEU A 102 -25.83 45.08 -22.34
N VAL A 103 -25.37 45.61 -21.19
CA VAL A 103 -25.46 47.05 -20.87
C VAL A 103 -24.71 47.89 -21.91
N LEU A 104 -23.50 47.49 -22.30
CA LEU A 104 -22.74 48.16 -23.36
C LEU A 104 -23.49 48.16 -24.69
N MET A 105 -24.06 47.02 -25.10
CA MET A 105 -24.81 46.90 -26.35
C MET A 105 -26.05 47.81 -26.37
N PHE A 106 -26.83 47.86 -25.27
CA PHE A 106 -27.98 48.77 -25.16
C PHE A 106 -27.56 50.25 -25.17
N GLY A 107 -26.45 50.59 -24.52
CA GLY A 107 -25.90 51.94 -24.55
C GLY A 107 -25.53 52.38 -25.96
N ILE A 108 -24.83 51.53 -26.72
CA ILE A 108 -24.46 51.80 -28.11
C ILE A 108 -25.71 51.95 -29.00
N TYR A 109 -26.69 51.06 -28.86
CA TYR A 109 -27.93 51.13 -29.63
C TYR A 109 -28.71 52.44 -29.41
N THR A 110 -28.77 52.90 -28.15
CA THR A 110 -29.41 54.17 -27.80
C THR A 110 -28.70 55.39 -28.39
N ILE A 111 -27.37 55.34 -28.55
CA ILE A 111 -26.60 56.43 -29.17
C ILE A 111 -26.79 56.46 -30.70
N LEU A 112 -27.02 55.30 -31.32
CA LEU A 112 -27.16 55.17 -32.77
C LEU A 112 -28.59 55.43 -33.31
N THR A 113 -29.61 55.53 -32.45
CA THR A 113 -31.02 55.76 -32.83
C THR A 113 -31.43 57.20 -32.53
#